data_AF-A0A5C6UVB2-F1
#
_entry.id   AF-A0A5C6UVB2-F1
#
_cell.length_a   1.000
_cell.length_b   1.000
_cell.length_c   1.000
_cell.angle_alpha   90.00
_cell.angle_beta   90.00
_cell.angle_gamma   90.00
#
_symmetry.space_group_name_H-M   'P 1'
#
loop_
_entity.id
_entity.type
_entity.pdbx_description
1 polymer ?
#
loop_
_entity_poly.entity_id
_entity_poly.type
_entity_poly.pdbx_seq_one_letter_code
_entity_poly.pdbx_strand_id
1 'polypeptide(L)'
;MKSKFLLLIGLQLLGFIGVAQTPKFELKKGNEAYKSGDFDKALDQYNSLSTVDEVAEAAAFNKGNAFYQKEDFENASTAFTAAASEASDKNIKAKAYYNLGNTQLKMKKLEESLKSYKEALKLNPNDEDARYNYSLVKKLLQQQQQQQNKEQEKKEEEKKDQEQNQDQNQENKEQQDQQKEQDQQDNDQKQEEQQQQQQEQQQQQQQQQQQQQMKRKNAENLLDALNQQEKGVQRKVNKAKGKSAKVNIEKDW
;
A
#
# COMPACT_ATOMS: atom_id res chain seq x y z
N MET A 1 -27.05 10.68 -114.60
CA MET A 1 -25.82 9.88 -114.37
C MET A 1 -25.12 10.46 -113.16
N LYS A 2 -25.11 9.72 -112.04
CA LYS A 2 -24.75 10.21 -110.70
C LYS A 2 -23.22 10.17 -110.53
N SER A 3 -22.66 11.32 -110.17
CA SER A 3 -21.24 11.55 -109.97
C SER A 3 -20.78 11.05 -108.61
N LYS A 4 -19.69 10.27 -108.62
CA LYS A 4 -18.59 10.23 -107.65
C LYS A 4 -18.95 10.46 -106.17
N PHE A 5 -19.20 9.38 -105.44
CA PHE A 5 -19.06 9.32 -103.99
C PHE A 5 -18.27 8.06 -103.60
N LEU A 6 -16.96 8.15 -103.79
CA LEU A 6 -15.96 7.20 -103.31
C LEU A 6 -14.99 8.05 -102.47
N LEU A 7 -15.18 8.08 -101.16
CA LEU A 7 -14.24 8.71 -100.23
C LEU A 7 -14.33 8.03 -98.85
N LEU A 8 -13.46 7.02 -98.70
CA LEU A 8 -12.71 6.67 -97.50
C LEU A 8 -13.42 6.86 -96.14
N ILE A 9 -14.13 5.81 -95.69
CA ILE A 9 -14.30 5.55 -94.25
C ILE A 9 -13.09 4.71 -93.82
N GLY A 10 -11.95 5.40 -93.66
CA GLY A 10 -10.71 4.82 -93.17
C GLY A 10 -10.76 4.66 -91.65
N LEU A 11 -11.05 3.43 -91.22
CA LEU A 11 -10.54 2.75 -90.03
C LEU A 11 -9.76 3.63 -89.01
N GLN A 12 -10.47 4.31 -88.09
CA GLN A 12 -9.87 4.74 -86.82
C GLN A 12 -10.20 3.72 -85.73
N LEU A 13 -9.62 2.53 -85.86
CA LEU A 13 -9.31 1.69 -84.69
C LEU A 13 -7.95 2.16 -84.15
N LEU A 14 -7.96 3.30 -83.47
CA LEU A 14 -6.85 3.67 -82.59
C LEU A 14 -6.87 2.66 -81.44
N GLY A 15 -6.04 1.63 -81.57
CA GLY A 15 -5.81 0.65 -80.54
C GLY A 15 -5.33 1.36 -79.28
N PHE A 16 -6.21 1.46 -78.29
CA PHE A 16 -5.79 1.59 -76.91
C PHE A 16 -5.05 0.28 -76.57
N ILE A 17 -3.75 0.24 -76.82
CA ILE A 17 -2.86 -0.71 -76.16
C ILE A 17 -2.73 -0.18 -74.73
N GLY A 18 -3.77 -0.40 -73.93
CA GLY A 18 -3.61 -0.34 -72.49
C GLY A 18 -2.54 -1.38 -72.17
N VAL A 19 -1.35 -0.92 -71.79
CA VAL A 19 -0.35 -1.80 -71.18
C VAL A 19 -0.99 -2.24 -69.87
N ALA A 20 -1.70 -3.37 -69.91
CA ALA A 20 -2.20 -4.01 -68.71
C ALA A 20 -0.94 -4.37 -67.90
N GLN A 21 -0.63 -3.53 -66.92
CA GLN A 21 0.43 -3.81 -65.97
C GLN A 21 0.09 -5.13 -65.29
N THR A 22 0.93 -6.14 -65.50
CA THR A 22 0.66 -7.45 -64.91
C THR A 22 0.89 -7.36 -63.40
N PRO A 23 0.09 -8.05 -62.56
CA PRO A 23 0.27 -8.03 -61.11
C PRO A 23 1.72 -8.33 -60.69
N LYS A 24 2.40 -9.25 -61.39
CA LYS A 24 3.82 -9.59 -61.16
C LYS A 24 4.76 -8.41 -61.38
N PHE A 25 4.48 -7.56 -62.37
CA PHE A 25 5.30 -6.39 -62.67
C PHE A 25 5.12 -5.31 -61.59
N GLU A 26 3.89 -5.06 -61.13
CA GLU A 26 3.65 -4.11 -60.03
C GLU A 26 4.23 -4.62 -58.70
N LEU A 27 4.13 -5.92 -58.41
CA LEU A 27 4.82 -6.52 -57.25
C LEU A 27 6.32 -6.31 -57.33
N LYS A 28 6.92 -6.46 -58.52
CA LYS A 28 8.36 -6.22 -58.73
C LYS A 28 8.73 -4.76 -58.43
N LYS A 29 7.97 -3.78 -58.92
CA LYS A 29 8.20 -2.36 -58.61
C LYS A 29 8.08 -2.07 -57.12
N GLY A 30 7.07 -2.65 -56.45
CA GLY A 30 6.91 -2.52 -55.00
C GLY A 30 8.13 -3.07 -54.26
N ASN A 31 8.62 -4.25 -54.67
CA ASN A 31 9.81 -4.85 -54.10
C ASN A 31 11.09 -4.02 -54.38
N GLU A 32 11.20 -3.39 -55.54
CA GLU A 32 12.30 -2.47 -55.87
C GLU A 32 12.26 -1.21 -54.99
N ALA A 33 11.09 -0.59 -54.83
CA ALA A 33 10.89 0.55 -53.95
C ALA A 33 11.20 0.20 -52.47
N TYR A 34 10.77 -0.99 -52.02
CA TYR A 34 11.10 -1.49 -50.69
C TYR A 34 12.61 -1.64 -50.50
N LYS A 35 13.31 -2.20 -51.49
CA LYS A 35 14.77 -2.37 -51.45
C LYS A 35 15.52 -1.04 -51.46
N SER A 36 14.97 0.00 -52.10
CA SER A 36 15.53 1.35 -52.05
C SER A 36 15.18 2.12 -50.77
N GLY A 37 14.41 1.53 -49.84
CA GLY A 37 13.96 2.18 -48.61
C GLY A 37 12.80 3.16 -48.81
N ASP A 38 12.24 3.24 -50.02
CA ASP A 38 11.06 4.04 -50.32
C ASP A 38 9.81 3.23 -49.99
N PHE A 39 9.54 3.12 -48.68
CA PHE A 39 8.48 2.27 -48.16
C PHE A 39 7.08 2.81 -48.48
N ASP A 40 6.90 4.12 -48.59
CA ASP A 40 5.62 4.71 -48.99
C ASP A 40 5.27 4.34 -50.43
N LYS A 41 6.21 4.49 -51.35
CA LYS A 41 6.01 4.02 -52.72
C LYS A 41 5.80 2.51 -52.77
N ALA A 42 6.53 1.73 -51.98
CA ALA A 42 6.33 0.29 -51.91
C ALA A 42 4.89 -0.06 -51.48
N LEU A 43 4.37 0.62 -50.45
CA LEU A 43 3.00 0.44 -49.96
C LEU A 43 1.97 0.81 -51.03
N ASP A 44 2.16 1.91 -51.77
CA ASP A 44 1.27 2.28 -52.88
C ASP A 44 1.21 1.18 -53.94
N GLN A 45 2.36 0.60 -54.32
CA GLN A 45 2.42 -0.50 -55.27
C GLN A 45 1.72 -1.75 -54.72
N TYR A 46 1.97 -2.14 -53.47
CA TYR A 46 1.33 -3.29 -52.86
C TYR A 46 -0.19 -3.11 -52.68
N ASN A 47 -0.67 -1.90 -52.38
CA ASN A 47 -2.10 -1.61 -52.25
C ASN A 47 -2.86 -1.70 -53.59
N SER A 48 -2.16 -1.51 -54.71
CA SER A 48 -2.75 -1.65 -56.04
C SER A 48 -3.03 -3.11 -56.42
N LEU A 49 -2.45 -4.07 -55.68
CA LEU A 49 -2.60 -5.51 -55.90
C LEU A 49 -3.75 -6.05 -55.04
N SER A 50 -4.89 -6.33 -55.66
CA SER A 50 -6.13 -6.75 -54.97
C SER A 50 -6.75 -8.06 -55.49
N THR A 51 -6.02 -8.83 -56.31
CA THR A 51 -6.51 -10.09 -56.91
C THR A 51 -6.21 -11.28 -56.01
N VAL A 52 -7.12 -12.25 -55.88
CA VAL A 52 -6.90 -13.46 -55.04
C VAL A 52 -5.97 -14.45 -55.76
N ASP A 53 -4.71 -14.06 -55.95
CA ASP A 53 -3.67 -14.88 -56.56
C ASP A 53 -2.40 -14.88 -55.68
N GLU A 54 -1.43 -15.72 -56.06
CA GLU A 54 -0.13 -15.84 -55.39
C GLU A 54 0.61 -14.49 -55.27
N VAL A 55 0.38 -13.57 -56.23
CA VAL A 55 1.02 -12.26 -56.24
C VAL A 55 0.45 -11.38 -55.14
N ALA A 56 -0.85 -11.42 -54.91
CA ALA A 56 -1.44 -10.66 -53.81
C ALA A 56 -1.12 -11.23 -52.44
N GLU A 57 -0.99 -12.55 -52.28
CA GLU A 57 -0.51 -13.14 -51.02
C GLU A 57 0.90 -12.61 -50.68
N ALA A 58 1.79 -12.57 -51.68
CA ALA A 58 3.12 -11.98 -51.52
C ALA A 58 3.07 -10.46 -51.25
N ALA A 59 2.20 -9.72 -51.94
CA ALA A 59 2.02 -8.28 -51.74
C ALA A 59 1.50 -7.95 -50.32
N ALA A 60 0.52 -8.70 -49.83
CA ALA A 60 -0.04 -8.54 -48.49
C ALA A 60 1.03 -8.77 -47.40
N PHE A 61 1.83 -9.82 -47.55
CA PHE A 61 2.99 -10.06 -46.68
C PHE A 61 4.02 -8.93 -46.77
N ASN A 62 4.36 -8.48 -47.97
CA ASN A 62 5.34 -7.40 -48.18
C ASN A 62 4.86 -6.03 -47.69
N LYS A 63 3.55 -5.79 -47.69
CA LYS A 63 2.94 -4.61 -47.06
C LYS A 63 3.24 -4.58 -45.56
N GLY A 64 3.10 -5.72 -44.87
CA GLY A 64 3.50 -5.85 -43.47
C GLY A 64 4.99 -5.56 -43.25
N ASN A 65 5.86 -6.07 -44.13
CA ASN A 65 7.29 -5.79 -44.08
C ASN A 65 7.59 -4.29 -44.25
N ALA A 66 6.92 -3.62 -45.19
CA ALA A 66 7.09 -2.18 -45.41
C ALA A 66 6.69 -1.36 -44.18
N PHE A 67 5.54 -1.65 -43.57
CA PHE A 67 5.16 -1.00 -42.31
C PHE A 67 6.14 -1.28 -41.18
N TYR A 68 6.63 -2.51 -41.06
CA TYR A 68 7.61 -2.87 -40.03
C TYR A 68 8.92 -2.08 -40.18
N GLN A 69 9.42 -1.89 -41.40
CA GLN A 69 10.62 -1.08 -41.65
C GLN A 69 10.39 0.41 -41.38
N LYS A 70 9.15 0.90 -41.53
CA LYS A 70 8.74 2.24 -41.11
C LYS A 70 8.57 2.39 -39.60
N GLU A 71 8.79 1.32 -38.83
CA GLU A 71 8.49 1.24 -37.39
C GLU A 71 7.00 1.49 -37.05
N ASP A 72 6.11 1.39 -38.03
CA ASP A 72 4.66 1.45 -37.86
C ASP A 72 4.16 0.05 -37.49
N PHE A 73 4.42 -0.33 -36.24
CA PHE A 73 4.18 -1.69 -35.77
C PHE A 73 2.68 -2.03 -35.68
N GLU A 74 1.81 -1.05 -35.46
CA GLU A 74 0.36 -1.22 -35.48
C GLU A 74 -0.15 -1.64 -36.86
N ASN A 75 0.24 -0.91 -37.92
CA ASN A 75 -0.15 -1.27 -39.28
C ASN A 75 0.56 -2.53 -39.77
N ALA A 76 1.82 -2.75 -39.37
CA ALA A 76 2.53 -4.00 -39.64
C ALA A 76 1.80 -5.20 -39.03
N SER A 77 1.37 -5.09 -37.77
CA SER A 77 0.63 -6.15 -37.07
C SER A 77 -0.69 -6.46 -37.78
N THR A 78 -1.41 -5.43 -38.22
CA THR A 78 -2.65 -5.60 -38.98
C THR A 78 -2.40 -6.31 -40.32
N ALA A 79 -1.41 -5.84 -41.08
CA ALA A 79 -1.07 -6.43 -42.38
C ALA A 79 -0.58 -7.88 -42.27
N PHE A 80 0.28 -8.20 -41.30
CA PHE A 80 0.73 -9.57 -41.08
C PHE A 80 -0.39 -10.49 -40.57
N THR A 81 -1.32 -9.96 -39.77
CA THR A 81 -2.50 -10.72 -39.33
C THR A 81 -3.39 -11.10 -40.52
N ALA A 82 -3.65 -10.14 -41.43
CA ALA A 82 -4.38 -10.41 -42.66
C ALA A 82 -3.64 -11.43 -43.53
N ALA A 83 -2.35 -11.21 -43.80
CA ALA A 83 -1.53 -12.14 -44.60
C ALA A 83 -1.49 -13.56 -44.00
N ALA A 84 -1.37 -13.70 -42.68
CA ALA A 84 -1.41 -15.01 -42.01
C ALA A 84 -2.81 -15.66 -42.06
N SER A 85 -3.89 -14.87 -42.11
CA SER A 85 -5.25 -15.39 -42.11
C SER A 85 -5.70 -15.82 -43.50
N GLU A 86 -5.34 -15.03 -44.52
CA GLU A 86 -5.84 -15.14 -45.89
C GLU A 86 -4.94 -15.94 -46.83
N ALA A 87 -3.63 -16.05 -46.55
CA ALA A 87 -2.72 -16.77 -47.42
C ALA A 87 -3.05 -18.28 -47.49
N SER A 88 -3.16 -18.78 -48.71
CA SER A 88 -3.29 -20.20 -49.03
C SER A 88 -1.93 -20.89 -48.99
N ASP A 89 -0.84 -20.20 -49.37
CA ASP A 89 0.50 -20.75 -49.29
C ASP A 89 0.95 -20.89 -47.82
N LYS A 90 1.24 -22.13 -47.43
CA LYS A 90 1.66 -22.46 -46.06
C LYS A 90 2.96 -21.77 -45.63
N ASN A 91 3.90 -21.58 -46.55
CA ASN A 91 5.17 -20.90 -46.27
C ASN A 91 4.98 -19.41 -46.08
N ILE A 92 4.13 -18.75 -46.90
CA ILE A 92 3.77 -17.34 -46.70
C ILE A 92 3.09 -17.19 -45.35
N LYS A 93 2.13 -18.06 -45.03
CA LYS A 93 1.44 -18.07 -43.74
C LYS A 93 2.38 -18.22 -42.56
N ALA A 94 3.35 -19.15 -42.63
CA ALA A 94 4.37 -19.34 -41.60
C ALA A 94 5.22 -18.07 -41.40
N LYS A 95 5.71 -17.47 -42.49
CA LYS A 95 6.49 -16.22 -42.44
C LYS A 95 5.68 -15.05 -41.90
N ALA A 96 4.41 -14.94 -42.26
CA ALA A 96 3.51 -13.91 -41.76
C ALA A 96 3.31 -14.02 -40.26
N TYR A 97 3.08 -15.23 -39.72
CA TYR A 97 3.01 -15.45 -38.26
C TYR A 97 4.34 -15.15 -37.56
N TYR A 98 5.48 -15.53 -38.15
CA TYR A 98 6.80 -15.22 -37.61
C TYR A 98 7.01 -13.69 -37.51
N ASN A 99 6.73 -12.96 -38.59
CA ASN A 99 6.88 -11.50 -38.60
C ASN A 99 5.83 -10.78 -37.75
N LEU A 100 4.61 -11.34 -37.62
CA LEU A 100 3.63 -10.87 -36.64
C LEU A 100 4.17 -11.01 -35.22
N GLY A 101 4.82 -12.14 -34.90
CA GLY A 101 5.49 -12.36 -33.61
C GLY A 101 6.59 -11.34 -33.36
N ASN A 102 7.45 -11.06 -34.34
CA ASN A 102 8.50 -10.04 -34.26
C ASN A 102 7.89 -8.64 -34.02
N THR A 103 6.83 -8.31 -34.75
CA THR A 103 6.12 -7.03 -34.64
C THR A 103 5.52 -6.85 -33.25
N GLN A 104 4.81 -7.86 -32.74
CA GLN A 104 4.22 -7.86 -31.41
C GLN A 104 5.29 -7.77 -30.31
N LEU A 105 6.45 -8.40 -30.51
CA LEU A 105 7.59 -8.26 -29.60
C LEU A 105 8.11 -6.82 -29.54
N LYS A 106 8.22 -6.12 -30.68
CA LYS A 106 8.56 -4.69 -30.72
C LYS A 106 7.54 -3.83 -29.97
N MET A 107 6.27 -4.19 -30.05
CA MET A 107 5.18 -3.57 -29.30
C MET A 107 5.11 -3.99 -27.82
N LYS A 108 6.03 -4.85 -27.34
CA LYS A 108 6.03 -5.45 -25.99
C LYS A 108 4.78 -6.28 -25.64
N LYS A 109 4.05 -6.73 -26.66
CA LYS A 109 2.90 -7.64 -26.55
C LYS A 109 3.39 -9.09 -26.50
N LEU A 110 3.96 -9.48 -25.35
CA LEU A 110 4.74 -10.71 -25.22
C LEU A 110 3.88 -11.97 -25.37
N GLU A 111 2.68 -11.98 -24.81
CA GLU A 111 1.75 -13.12 -24.87
C GLU A 111 1.27 -13.37 -26.30
N GLU A 112 0.91 -12.31 -27.03
CA GLU A 112 0.52 -12.39 -28.43
C GLU A 112 1.71 -12.82 -29.30
N SER A 113 2.89 -12.24 -29.07
CA SER A 113 4.12 -12.62 -29.78
C SER A 113 4.42 -14.12 -29.63
N LEU A 114 4.29 -14.65 -28.42
CA LEU A 114 4.48 -16.07 -28.13
C LEU A 114 3.50 -16.96 -28.92
N LYS A 115 2.23 -16.55 -29.01
CA LYS A 115 1.20 -17.26 -29.79
C LYS A 115 1.53 -17.23 -31.28
N SER A 116 1.93 -16.08 -31.81
CA SER A 116 2.29 -15.94 -33.22
C SER A 116 3.49 -16.81 -33.61
N TYR A 117 4.56 -16.83 -32.82
CA TYR A 117 5.68 -17.76 -33.08
C TYR A 117 5.27 -19.23 -32.97
N LYS A 118 4.37 -19.57 -32.05
CA LYS A 118 3.84 -20.93 -31.94
C LYS A 118 3.09 -21.35 -33.20
N GLU A 119 2.27 -20.46 -33.78
CA GLU A 119 1.59 -20.74 -35.05
C GLU A 119 2.58 -20.84 -36.22
N ALA A 120 3.61 -19.99 -36.26
CA ALA A 120 4.69 -20.10 -37.26
C ALA A 120 5.38 -21.47 -37.20
N LEU A 121 5.75 -21.93 -35.99
CA LEU A 121 6.42 -23.22 -35.77
C LEU A 121 5.52 -24.43 -36.05
N LYS A 122 4.20 -24.32 -35.88
CA LYS A 122 3.26 -25.38 -36.32
C LYS A 122 3.27 -25.55 -37.82
N LEU A 123 3.42 -24.44 -38.56
CA LEU A 123 3.43 -24.46 -40.02
C LEU A 123 4.80 -24.85 -40.57
N ASN A 124 5.87 -24.35 -39.96
CA ASN A 124 7.26 -24.67 -40.28
C ASN A 124 8.05 -25.04 -38.99
N PRO A 125 8.09 -26.32 -38.61
CA PRO A 125 8.79 -26.78 -37.39
C PRO A 125 10.31 -26.61 -37.40
N ASN A 126 10.89 -26.41 -38.59
CA ASN A 126 12.34 -26.28 -38.81
C ASN A 126 12.80 -24.82 -38.85
N ASP A 127 11.92 -23.87 -38.53
CA ASP A 127 12.26 -22.45 -38.43
C ASP A 127 13.02 -22.18 -37.12
N GLU A 128 14.35 -22.18 -37.21
CA GLU A 128 15.23 -21.97 -36.06
C GLU A 128 15.13 -20.56 -35.49
N ASP A 129 14.89 -19.55 -36.35
CA ASP A 129 14.71 -18.16 -35.91
C ASP A 129 13.41 -18.00 -35.11
N ALA A 130 12.31 -18.60 -35.59
CA ALA A 130 11.05 -18.64 -34.85
C ALA A 130 11.18 -19.39 -33.52
N ARG A 131 11.95 -20.49 -33.49
CA ARG A 131 12.21 -21.27 -32.28
C ARG A 131 13.00 -20.47 -31.25
N TYR A 132 14.07 -19.81 -31.69
CA TYR A 132 14.87 -18.94 -30.83
C TYR A 132 14.02 -17.80 -30.25
N ASN A 133 13.27 -17.09 -31.09
CA ASN A 133 12.43 -15.97 -30.65
C ASN A 133 11.29 -16.44 -29.72
N TYR A 134 10.67 -17.59 -29.98
CA TYR A 134 9.69 -18.20 -29.08
C TYR A 134 10.28 -18.44 -27.69
N SER A 135 11.47 -19.03 -27.61
CA SER A 135 12.17 -19.27 -26.33
C SER A 135 12.55 -17.97 -25.62
N LEU A 136 13.00 -16.96 -26.36
CA LEU A 136 13.28 -15.64 -25.82
C LEU A 136 12.04 -15.01 -25.20
N VAL A 137 10.92 -14.96 -25.93
CA VAL A 137 9.67 -14.38 -25.43
C VAL A 137 9.12 -15.14 -24.24
N LYS A 138 9.22 -16.47 -24.24
CA LYS A 138 8.83 -17.30 -23.09
C LYS A 138 9.64 -16.93 -21.83
N LYS A 139 10.95 -16.70 -21.98
CA LYS A 139 11.81 -16.26 -20.88
C LYS A 139 11.45 -14.86 -20.38
N LEU A 140 11.16 -13.93 -21.30
CA LEU A 140 10.72 -12.57 -20.94
C LEU A 140 9.41 -12.59 -20.15
N LEU A 141 8.43 -13.39 -20.57
CA LEU A 141 7.17 -13.57 -19.84
C LEU A 141 7.38 -14.13 -18.43
N GLN A 142 8.23 -15.14 -18.30
CA GLN A 142 8.57 -15.70 -16.99
C GLN A 142 9.24 -14.65 -16.07
N GLN A 143 10.14 -13.85 -16.61
CA GLN A 143 10.79 -12.77 -15.86
C GLN A 143 9.79 -11.69 -15.43
N GLN A 144 8.87 -11.31 -16.32
CA GLN A 144 7.80 -10.35 -16.02
C GLN A 144 6.90 -10.86 -14.88
N GLN A 145 6.50 -12.13 -14.92
CA GLN A 145 5.68 -12.73 -13.87
C GLN A 145 6.43 -12.80 -12.53
N GLN A 146 7.73 -13.15 -12.55
CA GLN A 146 8.55 -13.15 -11.33
C GLN A 146 8.71 -11.75 -10.72
N GLN A 147 8.83 -10.71 -11.55
CA GLN A 147 8.89 -9.34 -11.07
C GLN A 147 7.56 -8.91 -10.43
N GLN A 148 6.43 -9.26 -11.05
CA GLN A 148 5.10 -8.99 -10.50
C GLN A 148 4.87 -9.68 -9.15
N ASN A 149 5.27 -10.95 -9.03
CA ASN A 149 5.14 -11.67 -7.76
C ASN A 149 5.99 -11.04 -6.66
N LYS A 150 7.24 -10.66 -6.95
CA LYS A 150 8.11 -9.98 -5.97
C LYS A 150 7.56 -8.62 -5.54
N GLU A 151 6.92 -7.90 -6.45
CA GLU A 151 6.28 -6.62 -6.12
C GLU A 151 5.02 -6.81 -5.26
N GLN A 152 4.28 -7.89 -5.48
CA GLN A 152 3.16 -8.28 -4.61
C GLN A 152 3.62 -8.69 -3.21
N GLU A 153 4.66 -9.53 -3.12
CA GLU A 153 5.26 -9.94 -1.84
C GLU A 153 5.71 -8.72 -1.02
N LYS A 154 6.40 -7.76 -1.64
CA LYS A 154 6.79 -6.50 -0.97
C LYS A 154 5.59 -5.70 -0.47
N LYS A 155 4.52 -5.59 -1.26
CA LYS A 155 3.29 -4.88 -0.86
C LYS A 155 2.57 -5.59 0.28
N GLU A 156 2.67 -6.92 0.37
CA GLU A 156 2.13 -7.69 1.49
C GLU A 156 2.99 -7.54 2.75
N GLU A 157 4.31 -7.54 2.64
CA GLU A 157 5.23 -7.26 3.75
C GLU A 157 5.00 -5.84 4.31
N GLU A 158 4.93 -4.81 3.45
CA GLU A 158 4.64 -3.43 3.88
C GLU A 158 3.30 -3.29 4.60
N LYS A 159 2.28 -4.06 4.19
CA LYS A 159 0.98 -4.09 4.88
C LYS A 159 1.06 -4.75 6.25
N LYS A 160 1.77 -5.89 6.36
CA LYS A 160 1.97 -6.56 7.65
C LYS A 160 2.76 -5.68 8.63
N ASP A 161 3.78 -4.97 8.15
CA ASP A 161 4.53 -4.04 8.98
C ASP A 161 3.65 -2.86 9.45
N GLN A 162 2.73 -2.38 8.62
CA GLN A 162 1.76 -1.35 9.03
C GLN A 162 0.75 -1.86 10.06
N GLU A 163 0.23 -3.07 9.89
CA GLU A 163 -0.67 -3.71 10.85
C GLU A 163 0.02 -3.94 12.20
N GLN A 164 1.25 -4.47 12.21
CA GLN A 164 2.01 -4.65 13.45
C GLN A 164 2.31 -3.33 14.18
N ASN A 165 2.59 -2.26 13.45
CA ASN A 165 2.79 -0.93 14.05
C ASN A 165 1.49 -0.34 14.61
N GLN A 166 0.32 -0.70 14.06
CA GLN A 166 -0.97 -0.30 14.64
C GLN A 166 -1.28 -1.08 15.92
N ASP A 167 -1.06 -2.39 15.92
CA ASP A 167 -1.28 -3.26 17.08
C ASP A 167 -0.36 -2.85 18.26
N GLN A 168 0.94 -2.60 18.00
CA GLN A 168 1.87 -2.11 19.03
C GLN A 168 1.48 -0.74 19.60
N ASN A 169 0.92 0.15 18.77
CA ASN A 169 0.42 1.44 19.26
C ASN A 169 -0.85 1.29 20.10
N GLN A 170 -1.67 0.29 19.82
CA GLN A 170 -2.85 -0.03 20.63
C GLN A 170 -2.45 -0.65 21.98
N GLU A 171 -1.55 -1.63 21.99
CA GLU A 171 -1.03 -2.22 23.24
C GLU A 171 -0.34 -1.18 24.13
N ASN A 172 0.49 -0.29 23.57
CA ASN A 172 1.10 0.79 24.36
C ASN A 172 0.07 1.75 24.96
N LYS A 173 -1.05 1.99 24.26
CA LYS A 173 -2.14 2.84 24.78
C LYS A 173 -2.87 2.16 25.94
N GLU A 174 -3.17 0.88 25.81
CA GLU A 174 -3.81 0.09 26.86
C GLU A 174 -2.92 -0.04 28.10
N GLN A 175 -1.61 -0.26 27.93
CA GLN A 175 -0.67 -0.26 29.06
C GLN A 175 -0.59 1.10 29.76
N GLN A 176 -0.60 2.20 28.99
CA GLN A 176 -0.55 3.54 29.56
C GLN A 176 -1.84 3.91 30.33
N ASP A 177 -2.99 3.40 29.90
CA ASP A 177 -4.26 3.60 30.59
C ASP A 177 -4.36 2.72 31.85
N GLN A 178 -3.88 1.47 31.83
CA GLN A 178 -3.79 0.62 33.03
C GLN A 178 -2.85 1.21 34.09
N GLN A 179 -1.72 1.79 33.68
CA GLN A 179 -0.78 2.41 34.60
C GLN A 179 -1.38 3.64 35.30
N LYS A 180 -2.21 4.41 34.59
CA LYS A 180 -2.95 5.54 35.18
C LYS A 180 -4.05 5.11 36.15
N GLU A 181 -4.74 4.01 35.87
CA GLU A 181 -5.74 3.45 36.80
C GLU A 181 -5.07 2.93 38.09
N GLN A 182 -3.90 2.30 37.95
CA GLN A 182 -3.15 1.79 39.10
C GLN A 182 -2.59 2.92 39.98
N ASP A 183 -2.06 3.99 39.37
CA ASP A 183 -1.62 5.19 40.09
C ASP A 183 -2.77 5.92 40.81
N GLN A 184 -4.00 5.85 40.28
CA GLN A 184 -5.18 6.41 40.96
C GLN A 184 -5.58 5.57 42.18
N GLN A 185 -5.58 4.24 42.07
CA GLN A 185 -5.91 3.35 43.20
C GLN A 185 -4.92 3.48 44.37
N ASP A 186 -3.61 3.58 44.09
CA ASP A 186 -2.58 3.74 45.12
C ASP A 186 -2.69 5.09 45.85
N ASN A 187 -3.22 6.12 45.18
CA ASN A 187 -3.41 7.44 45.79
C ASN A 187 -4.64 7.48 46.70
N ASP A 188 -5.73 6.81 46.30
CA ASP A 188 -6.95 6.71 47.09
C ASP A 188 -6.72 5.92 48.39
N GLN A 189 -5.95 4.81 48.34
CA GLN A 189 -5.60 4.03 49.54
C GLN A 189 -4.76 4.83 50.55
N LYS A 190 -3.79 5.63 50.07
CA LYS A 190 -2.99 6.49 50.96
C LYS A 190 -3.82 7.59 51.62
N GLN A 191 -4.88 8.04 50.98
CA GLN A 191 -5.76 9.07 51.51
C GLN A 191 -6.69 8.52 52.62
N GLU A 192 -7.15 7.27 52.48
CA GLU A 192 -7.93 6.58 53.52
C GLU A 192 -7.10 6.27 54.78
N GLU A 193 -5.84 5.82 54.62
CA GLU A 193 -4.94 5.57 55.77
C GLU A 193 -4.64 6.85 56.57
N GLN A 194 -4.46 7.99 55.89
CA GLN A 194 -4.26 9.28 56.56
C GLN A 194 -5.49 9.74 57.34
N GLN A 195 -6.70 9.50 56.83
CA GLN A 195 -7.93 9.85 57.55
C GLN A 195 -8.13 9.00 58.81
N GLN A 196 -7.81 7.70 58.76
CA GLN A 196 -7.90 6.84 59.94
C GLN A 196 -6.93 7.26 61.05
N GLN A 197 -5.68 7.58 60.71
CA GLN A 197 -4.70 8.07 61.70
C GLN A 197 -5.13 9.38 62.36
N GLN A 198 -5.77 10.29 61.60
CA GLN A 198 -6.28 11.55 62.15
C GLN A 198 -7.44 11.34 63.13
N GLN A 199 -8.33 10.37 62.85
CA GLN A 199 -9.43 10.04 63.76
C GLN A 199 -8.95 9.42 65.07
N GLU A 200 -7.95 8.52 65.03
CA GLU A 200 -7.39 7.93 66.25
C GLU A 200 -6.71 8.97 67.15
N GLN A 201 -5.99 9.94 66.57
CA GLN A 201 -5.40 11.04 67.33
C GLN A 201 -6.44 11.92 68.04
N GLN A 202 -7.56 12.22 67.38
CA GLN A 202 -8.63 13.00 68.02
C GLN A 202 -9.28 12.26 69.19
N GLN A 203 -9.49 10.95 69.09
CA GLN A 203 -10.04 10.16 70.20
C GLN A 203 -9.11 10.13 71.42
N GLN A 204 -7.79 9.98 71.22
CA GLN A 204 -6.83 10.02 72.34
C GLN A 204 -6.81 11.38 73.05
N GLN A 205 -6.94 12.48 72.30
CA GLN A 205 -6.97 13.83 72.87
C GLN A 205 -8.21 14.07 73.75
N GLN A 206 -9.37 13.56 73.33
CA GLN A 206 -10.61 13.63 74.12
C GLN A 206 -10.52 12.83 75.43
N GLN A 207 -9.91 11.65 75.41
CA GLN A 207 -9.70 10.86 76.63
C GLN A 207 -8.77 11.55 77.64
N GLN A 208 -7.70 12.20 77.18
CA GLN A 208 -6.81 12.95 78.07
C GLN A 208 -7.49 14.15 78.73
N GLN A 209 -8.35 14.88 78.00
CA GLN A 209 -9.11 16.00 78.57
C GLN A 209 -10.10 15.54 79.66
N GLN A 210 -10.78 14.42 79.47
CA GLN A 210 -11.68 13.87 80.49
C GLN A 210 -10.92 13.46 81.77
N GLN A 211 -9.74 12.85 81.63
CA GLN A 211 -8.91 12.49 82.79
C GLN A 211 -8.40 13.72 83.56
N GLN A 212 -8.05 14.81 82.86
CA GLN A 212 -7.64 16.06 83.52
C GLN A 212 -8.79 16.71 84.30
N GLN A 213 -10.01 16.69 83.77
CA GLN A 213 -11.18 17.23 84.48
C GLN A 213 -11.48 16.46 85.77
N MET A 214 -11.38 15.12 85.74
CA MET A 214 -11.57 14.27 86.93
C MET A 214 -10.51 14.54 88.01
N LYS A 215 -9.25 14.74 87.62
CA LYS A 215 -8.16 15.08 88.56
C LYS A 215 -8.37 16.44 89.24
N ARG A 216 -8.90 17.44 88.52
CA ARG A 216 -9.20 18.77 89.09
C ARG A 216 -10.28 18.70 90.16
N LYS A 217 -11.37 17.96 89.90
CA LYS A 217 -12.49 17.81 90.84
C LYS A 217 -12.07 17.11 92.15
N ASN A 218 -11.16 16.13 92.05
CA ASN A 218 -10.62 15.45 93.23
C ASN A 218 -9.70 16.37 94.07
N ALA A 219 -8.93 17.25 93.41
CA ALA A 219 -8.06 18.20 94.10
C ALA A 219 -8.86 19.28 94.86
N GLU A 220 -9.98 19.76 94.31
CA GLU A 220 -10.89 20.69 95.00
C GLU A 220 -11.48 20.08 96.28
N ASN A 221 -11.99 18.85 96.20
CA ASN A 221 -12.54 18.15 97.36
C ASN A 221 -11.47 17.93 98.47
N LEU A 222 -10.22 17.66 98.08
CA LEU A 222 -9.11 17.50 99.02
C LEU A 222 -8.72 18.83 99.68
N LEU A 223 -8.69 19.92 98.91
CA LEU A 223 -8.45 21.28 99.43
C LEU A 223 -9.49 21.68 100.47
N ASP A 224 -10.77 21.41 100.21
CA ASP A 224 -11.85 21.68 101.17
C ASP A 224 -11.70 20.86 102.46
N ALA A 225 -11.32 19.58 102.35
CA ALA A 225 -11.07 18.72 103.49
C ALA A 225 -9.90 19.24 104.36
N LEU A 226 -8.80 19.67 103.73
CA LEU A 226 -7.65 20.25 104.41
C LEU A 226 -8.01 21.56 105.13
N ASN A 227 -8.80 22.42 104.48
CA ASN A 227 -9.21 23.71 105.03
C ASN A 227 -10.15 23.54 106.25
N GLN A 228 -11.00 22.51 106.25
CA GLN A 228 -11.81 22.14 107.42
C GLN A 228 -10.95 21.61 108.58
N GLN A 229 -9.92 20.81 108.27
CA GLN A 229 -8.99 20.29 109.25
C GLN A 229 -8.16 21.41 109.89
N GLU A 230 -7.70 22.39 109.11
CA GLU A 230 -6.98 23.57 109.58
C GLU A 230 -7.83 24.40 110.56
N LYS A 231 -9.10 24.69 110.22
CA LYS A 231 -10.03 25.37 111.12
C LYS A 231 -10.21 24.60 112.44
N GLY A 232 -10.23 23.28 112.40
CA GLY A 232 -10.29 22.42 113.58
C GLY A 232 -9.03 22.51 114.45
N VAL A 233 -7.85 22.52 113.85
CA VAL A 233 -6.56 22.70 114.55
C VAL A 233 -6.48 24.09 115.17
N GLN A 234 -6.87 25.14 114.44
CA GLN A 234 -6.84 26.51 114.93
C GLN A 234 -7.73 26.70 116.18
N ARG A 235 -8.91 26.07 116.20
CA ARG A 235 -9.79 26.06 117.38
C ARG A 235 -9.13 25.37 118.58
N LYS A 236 -8.42 24.26 118.37
CA LYS A 236 -7.68 23.55 119.44
C LYS A 236 -6.51 24.38 119.98
N VAL A 237 -5.74 25.01 119.09
CA VAL A 237 -4.61 25.90 119.47
C VAL A 237 -5.11 27.08 120.29
N ASN A 238 -6.19 27.74 119.88
CA ASN A 238 -6.77 28.86 120.62
C ASN A 238 -7.31 28.43 122.01
N LYS A 239 -7.91 27.23 122.11
CA LYS A 239 -8.36 26.65 123.39
C LYS A 239 -7.20 26.28 124.32
N ALA A 240 -6.05 25.88 123.78
CA ALA A 240 -4.84 25.60 124.54
C ALA A 240 -4.16 26.89 125.04
N LYS A 241 -4.11 27.94 124.22
CA LYS A 241 -3.58 29.27 124.60
C LYS A 241 -4.40 29.94 125.71
N GLY A 242 -5.72 29.69 125.79
CA GLY A 242 -6.57 30.19 126.88
C GLY A 242 -6.37 29.50 128.25
N LYS A 243 -5.62 28.39 128.32
CA LYS A 243 -5.40 27.63 129.58
C LYS A 243 -4.01 27.83 130.20
N SER A 244 -3.14 28.64 129.61
CA SER A 244 -1.78 28.88 130.12
C SER A 244 -1.58 30.35 130.46
N ALA A 245 -2.11 30.77 131.62
CA ALA A 245 -1.75 32.02 132.29
C ALA A 245 -2.11 31.93 133.79
N LYS A 246 -1.25 31.23 134.55
CA LYS A 246 -0.94 31.47 135.97
C LYS A 246 0.05 30.42 136.45
N VAL A 247 1.35 30.74 136.42
CA VAL A 247 2.32 30.23 137.39
C VAL A 247 3.34 31.35 137.66
N ASN A 248 3.42 31.72 138.94
CA ASN A 248 4.37 32.64 139.57
C ASN A 248 5.80 32.08 139.54
N ILE A 249 6.80 32.96 139.40
CA ILE A 249 8.19 32.69 139.81
C ILE A 249 8.70 33.94 140.55
N GLU A 250 9.17 33.75 141.77
CA GLU A 250 9.62 34.79 142.72
C GLU A 250 11.06 35.29 142.47
N LYS A 251 11.26 36.58 142.77
CA LYS A 251 12.42 37.33 143.29
C LYS A 251 13.85 36.99 142.86
N ASP A 252 14.53 38.02 142.36
CA ASP A 252 15.78 38.50 142.96
C ASP A 252 15.84 40.04 142.78
N TRP A 253 16.26 40.73 143.85
CA TRP A 253 16.27 42.19 144.18
C TRP A 253 14.94 42.92 144.41
#